data_AF-A0A223AX55-F1
#
_entry.id   AF-A0A223AX55-F1
#
_cell.length_a   1.000
_cell.length_b   1.000
_cell.length_c   1.000
_cell.angle_alpha   90.00
_cell.angle_beta   90.00
_cell.angle_gamma   90.00
#
_symmetry.space_group_name_H-M   'P 1'
#
loop_
_entity.id
_entity.type
_entity.pdbx_description
1 polymer ?
#
loop_
_entity_poly.entity_id
_entity_poly.type
_entity_poly.pdbx_seq_one_letter_code
_entity_poly.pdbx_strand_id
1 'polypeptide(L)'
;MKKIFKIPLEIDGKNWSLNKIYAGVHWTVRRKDKNNMRLLVRSIIGMKKPFKNPVSIKMAFNSGLDVSNHGYIFKLIEDALVKCGVIQNDSYKYVQCNIMTIQKSFKGVIVEVEEI
;
A
#
# COMPACT_ATOMS: atom_id res chain seq x y z
N MET A 1 15.86 -5.69 -9.58
CA MET A 1 15.67 -4.21 -9.71
C MET A 1 14.82 -3.69 -8.56
N LYS A 2 15.07 -2.47 -8.05
CA LYS A 2 14.33 -1.87 -6.93
C LYS A 2 13.72 -0.52 -7.28
N LYS A 3 12.49 -0.27 -6.82
CA LYS A 3 11.79 1.03 -6.93
C LYS A 3 11.29 1.46 -5.55
N ILE A 4 11.40 2.74 -5.23
CA ILE A 4 10.95 3.32 -3.96
C ILE A 4 9.99 4.47 -4.24
N PHE A 5 8.86 4.49 -3.53
CA PHE A 5 7.84 5.53 -3.62
C PHE A 5 7.50 6.05 -2.23
N LYS A 6 7.25 7.36 -2.11
CA LYS A 6 6.83 7.99 -0.86
C LYS A 6 5.40 8.47 -1.02
N ILE A 7 4.45 7.82 -0.35
CA ILE A 7 3.03 8.11 -0.41
C ILE A 7 2.65 8.97 0.80
N PRO A 8 2.45 10.29 0.67
CA PRO A 8 2.09 11.16 1.77
C PRO A 8 0.68 10.79 2.23
N LEU A 9 0.57 10.41 3.50
CA LEU A 9 -0.68 9.97 4.08
C LEU A 9 -0.64 10.23 5.59
N GLU A 10 -1.66 10.89 6.12
CA GLU A 10 -1.85 10.95 7.56
C GLU A 10 -2.54 9.68 8.03
N ILE A 11 -1.86 8.91 8.88
CA ILE A 11 -2.29 7.59 9.31
C ILE A 11 -2.78 7.67 10.75
N ASP A 12 -4.08 7.41 10.94
CA ASP A 12 -4.71 7.33 12.25
C ASP A 12 -5.59 6.07 12.36
N GLY A 13 -5.91 5.71 13.59
CA GLY A 13 -6.67 4.50 13.90
C GLY A 13 -8.12 4.55 13.42
N LYS A 14 -8.70 5.74 13.27
CA LYS A 14 -10.11 5.91 12.87
C LYS A 14 -10.30 5.71 11.38
N ASN A 15 -9.34 6.15 10.58
CA ASN A 15 -9.45 6.19 9.13
C ASN A 15 -8.76 5.02 8.43
N TRP A 16 -7.67 4.49 9.01
CA TRP A 16 -6.76 3.62 8.26
C TRP A 16 -6.37 2.31 8.94
N SER A 17 -6.89 2.02 10.13
CA SER A 17 -6.61 0.75 10.81
C SER A 17 -7.42 -0.43 10.25
N LEU A 18 -6.94 -1.65 10.44
CA LEU A 18 -7.77 -2.86 10.30
C LEU A 18 -8.89 -2.91 11.33
N ASN A 19 -8.68 -2.37 12.53
CA ASN A 19 -9.73 -2.27 13.56
C ASN A 19 -10.98 -1.54 13.04
N LYS A 20 -10.82 -0.46 12.25
CA LYS A 20 -11.92 0.21 11.54
C LYS A 20 -12.71 -0.78 10.68
N ILE A 21 -12.03 -1.68 9.97
CA ILE A 21 -12.67 -2.66 9.08
C ILE A 21 -13.41 -3.72 9.87
N TYR A 22 -12.81 -4.22 10.95
CA TYR A 22 -13.44 -5.18 11.86
C TYR A 22 -14.65 -4.60 12.59
N ALA A 23 -14.69 -3.29 12.85
CA ALA A 23 -15.85 -2.59 13.39
C ALA A 23 -17.05 -2.49 12.42
N GLY A 24 -16.99 -3.13 11.24
CA GLY A 24 -18.14 -3.27 10.35
C GLY A 24 -18.35 -2.10 9.39
N VAL A 25 -17.30 -1.34 9.05
CA VAL A 25 -17.43 -0.20 8.12
C VAL A 25 -18.09 -0.61 6.81
N HIS A 26 -19.10 0.16 6.38
CA HIS A 26 -19.90 -0.13 5.20
C HIS A 26 -19.06 -0.19 3.91
N TRP A 27 -19.44 -1.07 2.98
CA TRP A 27 -18.68 -1.33 1.76
C TRP A 27 -18.50 -0.10 0.86
N THR A 28 -19.47 0.83 0.85
CA THR A 28 -19.39 2.08 0.07
C THR A 28 -18.24 2.97 0.54
N VAL A 29 -18.00 3.04 1.85
CA VAL A 29 -16.88 3.76 2.44
C VAL A 29 -15.57 3.10 2.03
N ARG A 30 -15.48 1.76 2.15
CA ARG A 30 -14.28 1.01 1.71
C ARG A 30 -13.98 1.21 0.23
N ARG A 31 -15.02 1.29 -0.61
CA ARG A 31 -14.89 1.58 -2.05
C ARG A 31 -14.37 2.99 -2.30
N LYS A 32 -14.86 3.99 -1.55
CA LYS A 32 -14.38 5.38 -1.62
C LYS A 32 -12.91 5.47 -1.20
N ASP A 33 -12.55 4.86 -0.07
CA ASP A 33 -11.17 4.81 0.41
C ASP A 33 -10.22 4.21 -0.64
N LYS A 34 -10.61 3.07 -1.23
CA LYS A 34 -9.86 2.44 -2.32
C LYS A 34 -9.68 3.34 -3.54
N ASN A 35 -10.75 4.00 -3.99
CA ASN A 35 -10.67 4.87 -5.16
C ASN A 35 -9.78 6.09 -4.89
N ASN A 36 -9.90 6.69 -3.71
CA ASN A 36 -9.06 7.82 -3.29
C ASN A 36 -7.60 7.41 -3.19
N MET A 37 -7.30 6.26 -2.59
CA MET A 37 -5.93 5.74 -2.50
C MET A 37 -5.34 5.48 -3.89
N ARG A 38 -6.10 4.91 -4.82
CA ARG A 38 -5.66 4.72 -6.21
C ARG A 38 -5.30 6.05 -6.89
N LEU A 39 -6.13 7.08 -6.70
CA LEU A 39 -5.86 8.40 -7.26
C LEU A 39 -4.59 9.02 -6.68
N LEU A 40 -4.43 8.97 -5.35
CA LEU A 40 -3.24 9.45 -4.64
C LEU A 40 -1.96 8.73 -5.09
N VAL A 41 -1.97 7.41 -5.11
CA VAL A 41 -0.81 6.63 -5.54
C VAL A 41 -0.50 6.90 -7.02
N ARG A 42 -1.52 6.98 -7.88
CA ARG A 42 -1.33 7.28 -9.30
C ARG A 42 -0.78 8.68 -9.54
N SER A 43 -1.16 9.70 -8.76
CA SER A 43 -0.61 11.05 -8.91
C SER A 43 0.87 11.14 -8.55
N ILE A 44 1.38 10.19 -7.76
CA ILE A 44 2.79 10.14 -7.34
C ILE A 44 3.62 9.27 -8.27
N ILE A 45 3.10 8.09 -8.62
CA ILE A 45 3.85 7.08 -9.37
C ILE A 45 3.68 7.27 -10.88
N GLY A 46 2.51 7.72 -11.33
CA GLY A 46 2.11 7.67 -12.74
C GLY A 46 1.95 6.23 -13.26
N MET A 47 1.84 6.08 -14.57
CA MET A 47 1.82 4.76 -15.22
C MET A 47 3.25 4.23 -15.37
N LYS A 48 3.46 2.96 -15.04
CA LYS A 48 4.74 2.26 -15.15
C LYS A 48 4.59 1.01 -16.02
N LYS A 49 5.74 0.43 -16.40
CA LYS A 49 5.82 -0.93 -16.92
C LYS A 49 6.03 -1.90 -15.74
N PRO A 50 5.33 -3.04 -15.73
CA PRO A 50 5.40 -3.97 -14.62
C PRO A 50 6.77 -4.62 -14.55
N PHE A 51 7.18 -4.99 -13.33
CA PHE A 51 8.27 -5.94 -13.13
C PHE A 51 7.95 -7.25 -13.83
N LYS A 52 8.97 -7.89 -14.41
CA LYS A 52 8.82 -9.17 -15.13
C LYS A 52 8.95 -10.36 -14.19
N ASN A 53 9.81 -10.23 -13.18
CA ASN A 53 10.03 -11.24 -12.16
C ASN A 53 9.09 -11.00 -10.96
N PRO A 54 8.85 -12.02 -10.13
CA PRO A 54 8.17 -11.84 -8.86
C PRO A 54 8.86 -10.79 -7.99
N VAL A 55 8.08 -10.11 -7.16
CA VAL A 55 8.57 -9.03 -6.30
C VAL A 55 8.35 -9.32 -4.82
N SER A 56 9.16 -8.66 -4.00
CA SER A 56 8.84 -8.33 -2.63
C SER A 56 8.29 -6.90 -2.54
N ILE A 57 7.28 -6.71 -1.70
CA ILE A 57 6.70 -5.39 -1.40
C ILE A 57 6.93 -5.11 0.09
N LYS A 58 7.69 -4.05 0.38
CA LYS A 58 7.85 -3.53 1.73
C LYS A 58 7.15 -2.20 1.87
N MET A 59 6.31 -2.07 2.89
CA MET A 59 5.69 -0.80 3.27
C MET A 59 6.09 -0.42 4.68
N ALA A 60 6.75 0.73 4.82
CA ALA A 60 7.14 1.30 6.09
C ALA A 60 6.24 2.49 6.44
N PHE A 61 5.50 2.38 7.54
CA PHE A 61 4.44 3.30 7.93
C PHE A 61 4.90 4.27 9.03
N ASN A 62 4.54 5.54 8.92
CA ASN A 62 4.67 6.50 10.01
C ASN A 62 3.33 6.67 10.70
N SER A 63 3.15 5.95 11.81
CA SER A 63 1.98 6.03 12.66
C SER A 63 2.31 5.54 14.08
N GLY A 64 1.38 5.77 15.02
CA GLY A 64 1.40 5.16 16.36
C GLY A 64 0.64 3.84 16.47
N LEU A 65 0.21 3.24 15.35
CA LEU A 65 -0.55 1.98 15.34
C LEU A 65 0.40 0.77 15.36
N ASP A 66 -0.12 -0.38 15.79
CA ASP A 66 0.57 -1.66 15.62
C ASP A 66 0.87 -1.91 14.13
N VAL A 67 2.00 -2.54 13.84
CA VAL A 67 2.41 -2.84 12.45
C VAL A 67 1.31 -3.58 11.69
N SER A 68 0.70 -4.60 12.29
CA SER A 68 -0.36 -5.40 11.68
C SER A 68 -1.62 -4.60 11.34
N ASN A 69 -1.92 -3.54 12.10
CA ASN A 69 -3.09 -2.69 11.85
C ASN A 69 -3.04 -1.97 10.49
N HIS A 70 -1.86 -1.86 9.88
CA HIS A 70 -1.67 -1.26 8.56
C HIS A 70 -2.08 -2.16 7.40
N GLY A 71 -2.49 -3.40 7.65
CA GLY A 71 -2.91 -4.33 6.59
C GLY A 71 -4.01 -3.76 5.69
N TYR A 72 -4.87 -2.88 6.21
CA TYR A 72 -5.85 -2.17 5.39
C TYR A 72 -5.18 -1.23 4.37
N ILE A 73 -4.31 -0.33 4.83
CA ILE A 73 -3.54 0.56 3.96
C ILE A 73 -2.70 -0.24 2.96
N PHE A 74 -2.06 -1.31 3.42
CA PHE A 74 -1.22 -2.17 2.60
C PHE A 74 -2.01 -2.69 1.39
N LYS A 75 -3.19 -3.28 1.61
CA LYS A 75 -4.04 -3.79 0.52
C LYS A 75 -4.49 -2.68 -0.44
N LEU A 76 -4.77 -1.48 0.06
CA LEU A 76 -5.18 -0.36 -0.80
C LEU A 76 -4.02 0.13 -1.70
N ILE A 77 -2.82 0.24 -1.15
CA ILE A 77 -1.62 0.64 -1.91
C ILE A 77 -1.21 -0.47 -2.89
N GLU A 78 -1.22 -1.74 -2.46
CA GLU A 78 -0.91 -2.90 -3.32
C GLU A 78 -1.82 -2.95 -4.55
N ASP A 79 -3.13 -2.80 -4.36
CA ASP A 79 -4.09 -2.70 -5.48
C ASP A 79 -3.81 -1.48 -6.37
N ALA A 80 -3.39 -0.35 -5.80
CA ALA A 80 -2.98 0.81 -6.59
C ALA A 80 -1.68 0.58 -7.38
N LEU A 81 -0.70 -0.18 -6.85
CA LEU A 81 0.52 -0.57 -7.57
C LEU A 81 0.18 -1.42 -8.81
N VAL A 82 -0.79 -2.34 -8.70
CA VAL A 82 -1.32 -3.08 -9.85
C VAL A 82 -1.93 -2.12 -10.87
N LYS A 83 -2.79 -1.18 -10.44
CA LYS A 83 -3.46 -0.23 -11.35
C LYS A 83 -2.51 0.78 -11.99
N CYS A 84 -1.37 1.08 -11.37
CA CYS A 84 -0.32 1.91 -11.95
C CYS A 84 0.61 1.11 -12.88
N GLY A 85 0.46 -0.21 -12.99
CA GLY A 85 1.33 -1.06 -13.79
C GLY A 85 2.73 -1.23 -13.19
N VAL A 86 2.89 -1.08 -11.87
CA VAL A 86 4.16 -1.38 -11.20
C VAL A 86 4.38 -2.88 -11.12
N ILE A 87 3.32 -3.63 -10.81
CA ILE A 87 3.26 -5.09 -10.76
C ILE A 87 2.10 -5.58 -11.62
N GLN A 88 2.17 -6.80 -12.14
CA GLN A 88 1.17 -7.31 -13.07
C GLN A 88 -0.18 -7.62 -12.39
N ASN A 89 -0.15 -8.26 -11.22
CA ASN A 89 -1.27 -8.40 -10.27
C ASN A 89 -0.72 -8.76 -8.87
N ASP A 90 -1.60 -8.93 -7.87
CA ASP A 90 -1.26 -9.21 -6.47
C ASP A 90 -1.29 -10.70 -6.10
N SER A 91 -1.32 -11.61 -7.10
CA SER A 91 -1.24 -13.05 -6.83
C SER A 91 0.18 -13.48 -6.43
N TYR A 92 0.27 -14.65 -5.78
CA TYR A 92 1.52 -15.26 -5.33
C TYR A 92 2.57 -15.48 -6.45
N LYS A 93 2.13 -15.50 -7.71
CA LYS A 93 3.01 -15.59 -8.88
C LYS A 93 3.86 -14.32 -9.06
N TYR A 94 3.33 -13.16 -8.68
CA TYR A 94 3.97 -11.86 -8.90
C TYR A 94 4.39 -11.17 -7.61
N VAL A 95 3.78 -11.51 -6.48
CA VAL A 95 4.13 -10.98 -5.15
C VAL A 95 4.39 -12.16 -4.23
N GLN A 96 5.66 -12.39 -3.87
CA GLN A 96 6.06 -13.55 -3.05
C GLN A 96 6.39 -13.18 -1.61
N CYS A 97 6.56 -11.89 -1.31
CA CYS A 97 6.90 -11.43 0.03
C CYS A 97 6.28 -10.06 0.31
N ASN A 98 5.57 -9.95 1.43
CA ASN A 98 5.01 -8.70 1.93
C ASN A 98 5.61 -8.39 3.29
N ILE A 99 6.21 -7.21 3.43
CA ILE A 99 6.89 -6.77 4.65
C ILE A 99 6.23 -5.48 5.13
N MET A 100 5.83 -5.45 6.41
CA MET A 100 5.30 -4.25 7.06
C MET A 100 6.24 -3.83 8.18
N THR A 101 6.61 -2.56 8.22
CA THR A 101 7.48 -1.99 9.27
C THR A 101 7.00 -0.61 9.71
N ILE A 102 7.49 -0.10 10.85
CA ILE A 102 7.31 1.31 11.23
C ILE A 102 8.54 2.12 10.80
N GLN A 103 8.34 3.39 10.48
CA GLN A 103 9.40 4.38 10.24
C GLN A 103 8.99 5.77 10.77
N LYS A 104 9.97 6.65 11.01
CA LYS A 104 9.76 8.04 11.46
C LYS A 104 10.35 9.11 10.53
N SER A 105 10.91 8.70 9.39
CA SER A 105 11.65 9.58 8.47
C SER A 105 10.76 10.31 7.45
N PHE A 106 9.52 9.86 7.23
CA PHE A 106 8.60 10.46 6.27
C PHE A 106 7.16 10.41 6.79
N LYS A 107 6.41 11.51 6.67
CA LYS A 107 4.99 11.58 7.07
C LYS A 107 4.11 10.87 6.02
N GLY A 108 3.98 9.55 6.17
CA GLY A 108 3.23 8.69 5.25
C GLY A 108 3.79 7.28 5.17
N VAL A 109 3.71 6.69 3.98
CA VAL A 109 4.17 5.34 3.69
C VAL A 109 5.37 5.38 2.73
N ILE A 110 6.47 4.75 3.10
CA ILE A 110 7.57 4.43 2.18
C ILE A 110 7.30 3.05 1.61
N VAL A 111 7.11 2.98 0.30
CA VAL A 111 6.80 1.74 -0.44
C VAL A 111 8.02 1.35 -1.25
N GLU A 112 8.59 0.19 -0.97
CA GLU A 112 9.69 -0.40 -1.72
C GLU A 112 9.17 -1.63 -2.46
N VAL A 113 9.44 -1.70 -3.77
CA VAL A 113 9.13 -2.87 -4.60
C VAL A 113 10.42 -3.35 -5.25
N GLU A 114 10.78 -4.60 -4.99
CA GLU A 114 12.07 -5.18 -5.38
C GLU A 114 11.86 -6.56 -6.02
N GLU A 115 12.45 -6.77 -7.20
CA GLU A 115 12.47 -8.10 -7.84
C GLU A 115 13.26 -9.10 -7.01
N ILE A 116 12.75 -10.33 -7.00
CA ILE A 116 13.38 -11.52 -6.44
C ILE A 116 14.12 -12.26 -7.55
#